data_AF-A0A0E0DAB8-F1
#
_entry.id   AF-A0A0E0DAB8-F1
#
_cell.length_a   1.000
_cell.length_b   1.000
_cell.length_c   1.000
_cell.angle_alpha   90.00
_cell.angle_beta   90.00
_cell.angle_gamma   90.00
#
_symmetry.space_group_name_H-M   'P 1'
#
loop_
_entity.id
_entity.type
_entity.pdbx_description
1 polymer ?
#
loop_
_entity_poly.entity_id
_entity_poly.type
_entity_poly.pdbx_seq_one_letter_code
_entity_poly.pdbx_strand_id
1 'polypeptide(L)'
;MMAARRLSAATPSSPLLLLRRRRLSSAAAEADAGAGEWVRRAGALSLLGLTGAVAASAISDLSVFLSCSSQAIEKASQNQQIVNAIGAPIVRGPWYSTSIAVNHARHSVSCTFPVSAPQGNGLLKFKAVRSGGSM
;
A
#
# COMPACT_ATOMS: atom_id res chain seq x y z
N MET A 1 -21.39 16.15 81.97
CA MET A 1 -20.28 16.53 81.08
C MET A 1 -19.20 15.46 81.17
N MET A 2 -18.99 14.65 80.13
CA MET A 2 -17.88 13.70 80.04
C MET A 2 -17.31 13.81 78.61
N ALA A 3 -16.08 14.31 78.50
CA ALA A 3 -15.42 14.59 77.24
C ALA A 3 -14.74 13.32 76.68
N ALA A 4 -15.15 12.89 75.49
CA ALA A 4 -14.50 11.81 74.76
C ALA A 4 -13.19 12.31 74.13
N ARG A 5 -12.07 11.80 74.63
CA ARG A 5 -10.71 12.11 74.16
C ARG A 5 -10.46 11.38 72.84
N ARG A 6 -10.38 12.12 71.72
CA ARG A 6 -9.99 11.57 70.41
C ARG A 6 -8.49 11.24 70.43
N LEU A 7 -8.16 9.96 70.28
CA LEU A 7 -6.80 9.50 70.02
C LEU A 7 -6.50 9.65 68.52
N SER A 8 -5.76 10.68 68.15
CA SER A 8 -5.12 10.77 66.85
C SER A 8 -3.94 9.80 66.81
N ALA A 9 -4.09 8.68 66.10
CA ALA A 9 -2.97 7.79 65.81
C ALA A 9 -2.12 8.42 64.69
N ALA A 10 -0.93 8.89 65.06
CA ALA A 10 0.09 9.30 64.09
C ALA A 10 0.74 8.04 63.48
N THR A 11 0.51 7.80 62.20
CA THR A 11 1.22 6.78 61.42
C THR A 11 2.70 7.16 61.32
N PRO A 12 3.66 6.30 61.71
CA PRO A 12 5.06 6.59 61.47
C PRO A 12 5.32 6.46 59.97
N SER A 13 5.58 7.60 59.32
CA SER A 13 5.97 7.66 57.92
C SER A 13 7.40 7.15 57.80
N SER A 14 7.57 5.83 57.72
CA SER A 14 8.89 5.20 57.58
C SER A 14 9.56 5.67 56.27
N PRO A 15 10.76 6.29 56.33
CA PRO A 15 11.44 6.84 55.15
C PRO A 15 11.78 5.76 54.12
N LEU A 16 11.96 4.51 54.57
CA LEU A 16 12.18 3.35 53.69
C LEU A 16 10.95 3.01 52.83
N LEU A 17 9.72 3.21 53.34
CA LEU A 17 8.51 2.97 52.56
C LEU A 17 8.30 4.06 51.50
N LEU A 18 8.63 5.31 51.83
CA LEU A 18 8.62 6.41 50.86
C LEU A 18 9.69 6.22 49.77
N LEU A 19 10.91 5.80 50.14
CA LEU A 19 11.97 5.51 49.17
C LEU A 19 11.60 4.32 48.27
N ARG A 20 11.02 3.26 48.83
CA ARG A 20 10.55 2.09 48.07
C ARG A 20 9.42 2.45 47.12
N ARG A 21 8.48 3.29 47.55
CA ARG A 21 7.38 3.79 46.71
C ARG A 21 7.91 4.68 45.59
N ARG A 22 8.91 5.52 45.85
CA ARG A 22 9.56 6.38 44.85
C ARG A 22 10.31 5.55 43.80
N ARG A 23 11.04 4.51 44.22
CA ARG A 23 11.71 3.58 43.29
C ARG A 23 10.72 2.78 42.45
N LEU A 24 9.62 2.32 43.04
CA LEU A 24 8.59 1.60 42.30
C LEU A 24 7.86 2.51 41.30
N SER A 25 7.60 3.77 41.68
CA SER A 25 7.02 4.78 40.78
C SER A 25 7.97 5.17 39.66
N SER A 26 9.27 5.26 39.94
CA SER A 26 10.33 5.50 38.94
C SER A 26 10.41 4.35 37.94
N ALA A 27 10.46 3.10 38.44
CA ALA A 27 10.53 1.92 37.59
C ALA A 27 9.26 1.75 36.74
N ALA A 28 8.08 2.07 37.29
CA ALA A 28 6.84 2.06 36.54
C ALA A 28 6.81 3.14 35.44
N ALA A 29 7.32 4.34 35.71
CA ALA A 29 7.42 5.41 34.72
C ALA A 29 8.45 5.10 33.62
N GLU A 30 9.58 4.47 33.95
CA GLU A 30 10.58 4.02 32.97
C GLU A 30 10.04 2.86 32.11
N ALA A 31 9.28 1.93 32.69
CA ALA A 31 8.63 0.85 31.96
C ALA A 31 7.54 1.36 31.01
N ASP A 32 6.74 2.34 31.45
CA ASP A 32 5.71 2.98 30.64
C ASP A 32 6.31 3.83 29.50
N ALA A 33 7.39 4.57 29.77
CA ALA A 33 8.15 5.29 28.75
C ALA A 33 8.76 4.34 27.71
N GLY A 34 9.32 3.21 28.15
CA GLY A 34 9.81 2.15 27.28
C GLY A 34 8.69 1.56 26.42
N ALA A 35 7.55 1.22 27.03
CA ALA A 35 6.38 0.70 26.32
C ALA A 35 5.85 1.70 25.27
N GLY A 36 5.79 3.00 25.61
CA GLY A 36 5.40 4.06 24.69
C GLY A 36 6.33 4.18 23.48
N GLU A 37 7.65 4.09 23.69
CA GLU A 37 8.64 4.06 22.61
C GLU A 37 8.45 2.82 21.71
N TRP A 38 8.23 1.63 22.28
CA TRP A 38 7.98 0.40 21.51
C TRP A 38 6.70 0.48 20.70
N VAL A 39 5.61 1.02 21.26
CA VAL A 39 4.35 1.25 20.53
C VAL A 39 4.57 2.23 19.37
N ARG A 40 5.31 3.32 19.60
CA ARG A 40 5.62 4.29 18.54
C ARG A 40 6.47 3.68 17.42
N ARG A 41 7.47 2.87 17.76
CA ARG A 41 8.31 2.15 16.80
C ARG A 41 7.51 1.12 16.01
N ALA A 42 6.67 0.33 16.69
CA ALA A 42 5.78 -0.62 16.04
C ALA A 42 4.83 0.09 15.07
N GLY A 43 4.20 1.19 15.51
CA GLY A 43 3.35 2.01 14.65
C GLY A 43 4.07 2.58 13.42
N ALA A 44 5.30 3.07 13.60
CA ALA A 44 6.12 3.57 12.50
C ALA A 44 6.48 2.46 11.49
N LEU A 45 6.89 1.28 11.98
CA LEU A 45 7.19 0.13 11.12
C LEU A 45 5.94 -0.40 10.40
N SER A 46 4.79 -0.42 11.07
CA SER A 46 3.52 -0.80 10.44
C SER A 46 3.13 0.17 9.32
N LEU A 47 3.28 1.49 9.55
CA LEU A 47 2.99 2.50 8.53
C LEU A 47 3.94 2.38 7.32
N LEU A 48 5.24 2.18 7.58
CA LEU A 48 6.24 1.94 6.54
C LEU A 48 5.93 0.65 5.76
N GLY A 49 5.57 -0.42 6.45
CA GLY A 49 5.18 -1.70 5.83
C GLY A 49 3.94 -1.58 4.95
N LEU A 50 2.88 -0.92 5.45
CA LEU A 50 1.66 -0.66 4.67
C LEU A 50 1.95 0.20 3.44
N THR A 51 2.72 1.27 3.60
CA THR A 51 3.10 2.15 2.48
C THR A 51 3.91 1.39 1.44
N GLY A 52 4.88 0.58 1.89
CA GLY A 52 5.68 -0.28 1.01
C GLY A 52 4.84 -1.31 0.26
N ALA A 53 3.87 -1.95 0.92
CA ALA A 53 2.97 -2.91 0.30
C ALA A 53 2.09 -2.27 -0.79
N VAL A 54 1.53 -1.09 -0.53
CA VAL A 54 0.73 -0.34 -1.52
C VAL A 54 1.59 0.13 -2.70
N ALA A 55 2.82 0.59 -2.43
CA ALA A 55 3.75 0.95 -3.50
C ALA A 55 4.11 -0.26 -4.37
N ALA A 56 4.36 -1.43 -3.76
CA ALA A 56 4.66 -2.67 -4.48
C ALA A 56 3.50 -3.13 -5.37
N SER A 57 2.24 -3.02 -4.90
CA SER A 57 1.08 -3.34 -5.73
C SER A 57 0.95 -2.39 -6.92
N ALA A 58 1.18 -1.09 -6.72
CA ALA A 58 1.15 -0.11 -7.80
C ALA A 58 2.23 -0.38 -8.87
N ILE A 59 3.43 -0.82 -8.46
CA ILE A 59 4.50 -1.23 -9.38
C ILE A 59 4.09 -2.47 -10.19
N SER A 60 3.47 -3.46 -9.53
CA SER A 60 2.95 -4.65 -10.20
C SER A 60 1.93 -4.27 -11.28
N ASP A 61 0.93 -3.46 -10.93
CA ASP A 61 -0.11 -3.01 -11.87
C ASP A 61 0.49 -2.20 -13.03
N LEU A 62 1.45 -1.32 -12.74
CA LEU A 62 2.16 -0.55 -13.76
C LEU A 62 2.94 -1.46 -14.72
N SER A 63 3.59 -2.51 -14.21
CA SER A 63 4.34 -3.46 -15.04
C SER A 63 3.43 -4.21 -16.02
N VAL A 64 2.24 -4.64 -15.57
CA VAL A 64 1.23 -5.29 -16.42
C VAL A 64 0.73 -4.32 -17.49
N PHE A 65 0.43 -3.07 -17.10
CA PHE A 65 0.03 -2.03 -18.03
C PHE A 65 1.08 -1.79 -19.12
N LEU A 66 2.34 -1.56 -18.72
CA LEU A 66 3.44 -1.27 -19.64
C LEU A 66 3.68 -2.44 -20.61
N SER A 67 3.72 -3.67 -20.10
CA SER A 67 3.92 -4.86 -20.91
C SER A 67 2.79 -5.04 -21.93
N CYS A 68 1.53 -4.96 -21.47
CA CYS A 68 0.39 -5.15 -22.35
C CYS A 68 0.29 -4.07 -23.43
N SER A 69 0.51 -2.81 -23.05
CA SER A 69 0.45 -1.70 -23.98
C SER A 69 1.61 -1.70 -24.99
N SER A 70 2.81 -2.13 -24.60
CA SER A 70 3.95 -2.27 -25.53
C SER A 70 3.62 -3.29 -26.62
N GLN A 71 3.14 -4.47 -26.23
CA GLN A 71 2.81 -5.52 -27.21
C GLN A 71 1.67 -5.10 -28.14
N ALA A 72 0.65 -4.44 -27.60
CA ALA A 72 -0.48 -4.02 -28.41
C ALA A 72 -0.12 -2.86 -29.35
N ILE A 73 0.77 -1.94 -28.96
CA ILE A 73 1.31 -0.91 -29.88
C ILE A 73 2.19 -1.54 -30.95
N GLU A 74 3.04 -2.51 -30.60
CA GLU A 74 3.86 -3.24 -31.57
C GLU A 74 2.98 -3.91 -32.64
N LYS A 75 1.93 -4.63 -32.20
CA LYS A 75 0.99 -5.28 -33.12
C LYS A 75 0.16 -4.29 -33.93
N ALA A 76 -0.21 -3.15 -33.34
CA ALA A 76 -0.91 -2.09 -34.07
C ALA A 76 -0.03 -1.44 -35.13
N SER A 77 1.26 -1.24 -34.83
CA SER A 77 2.23 -0.62 -35.74
C SER A 77 2.58 -1.52 -36.94
N GLN A 78 2.40 -2.83 -36.80
CA GLN A 78 2.57 -3.81 -37.88
C GLN A 78 1.31 -3.97 -38.76
N ASN A 79 0.17 -3.39 -38.38
CA ASN A 79 -1.08 -3.52 -39.12
C ASN A 79 -1.30 -2.30 -40.03
N GLN A 80 -1.20 -2.47 -41.36
CA GLN A 80 -1.37 -1.37 -42.31
C GLN A 80 -2.73 -0.67 -42.20
N GLN A 81 -3.82 -1.38 -41.85
CA GLN A 81 -5.12 -0.72 -41.70
C GLN A 81 -5.12 0.27 -40.54
N ILE A 82 -4.44 -0.07 -39.44
CA ILE A 82 -4.33 0.83 -38.28
C ILE A 82 -3.38 1.99 -38.62
N VAL A 83 -2.21 1.70 -39.19
CA VAL A 83 -1.24 2.72 -39.59
C VAL A 83 -1.83 3.69 -40.61
N ASN A 84 -2.63 3.22 -41.57
CA ASN A 84 -3.30 4.08 -42.56
C ASN A 84 -4.44 4.90 -41.96
N ALA A 85 -5.01 4.49 -40.83
CA ALA A 85 -6.13 5.17 -40.19
C ALA A 85 -5.70 6.25 -39.19
N ILE A 86 -4.62 6.01 -38.43
CA ILE A 86 -4.17 6.94 -37.37
C ILE A 86 -2.74 7.45 -37.56
N GLY A 87 -1.97 6.87 -38.49
CA GLY A 87 -0.57 7.22 -38.74
C GLY A 87 0.42 6.45 -37.87
N ALA A 88 1.71 6.73 -38.10
CA ALA A 88 2.83 6.22 -37.30
C ALA A 88 3.80 7.38 -36.98
N PRO A 89 4.49 7.35 -35.83
CA PRO A 89 4.49 6.30 -34.79
C PRO A 89 3.21 6.32 -33.94
N ILE A 90 2.77 5.14 -33.51
CA ILE A 90 1.68 4.99 -32.55
C ILE A 90 2.30 5.04 -31.14
N VAL A 91 1.91 6.01 -30.34
CA VAL A 91 2.41 6.20 -28.97
C VAL A 91 1.30 6.01 -27.94
N ARG A 92 1.68 5.69 -26.69
CA ARG A 92 0.71 5.59 -25.58
C ARG A 92 0.02 6.91 -25.34
N GLY A 93 -1.29 6.85 -25.14
CA GLY A 93 -2.08 7.93 -24.57
C GLY A 93 -2.07 7.90 -23.03
N PRO A 94 -2.96 8.69 -22.40
CA PRO A 94 -3.01 8.82 -20.94
C PRO A 94 -3.34 7.51 -20.22
N TRP A 95 -2.68 7.26 -19.10
CA TRP A 95 -2.80 6.00 -18.33
C TRP A 95 -4.14 5.86 -17.57
N TYR A 96 -4.83 6.97 -17.30
CA TYR A 96 -6.05 6.97 -16.46
C TYR A 96 -7.29 6.44 -17.18
N SER A 97 -7.28 6.29 -18.50
CA SER A 97 -8.39 5.74 -19.30
C SER A 97 -8.13 4.30 -19.75
N THR A 98 -7.37 3.56 -18.96
CA THR A 98 -6.92 2.20 -19.30
C THR A 98 -7.73 1.18 -18.52
N SER A 99 -7.98 0.01 -19.11
CA SER A 99 -8.59 -1.11 -18.43
C SER A 99 -7.87 -2.40 -18.74
N ILE A 100 -7.70 -3.25 -17.73
CA ILE A 100 -7.07 -4.56 -17.84
C ILE A 100 -8.03 -5.57 -17.21
N ALA A 101 -8.39 -6.58 -17.99
CA ALA A 101 -9.25 -7.67 -17.56
C ALA A 101 -8.49 -8.98 -17.70
N VAL A 102 -8.25 -9.64 -16.56
CA VAL A 102 -7.63 -10.97 -16.51
C VAL A 102 -8.74 -12.00 -16.31
N ASN A 103 -8.86 -12.93 -17.25
CA ASN A 103 -9.76 -14.06 -17.14
C ASN A 103 -8.94 -15.33 -16.99
N HIS A 104 -8.84 -15.83 -15.76
CA HIS A 104 -8.09 -17.03 -15.43
C HIS A 104 -8.70 -18.29 -16.06
N ALA A 105 -10.03 -18.44 -16.06
CA ALA A 105 -10.71 -19.60 -16.62
C ALA A 105 -10.52 -19.76 -18.14
N ARG A 106 -10.29 -18.65 -18.85
CA ARG A 106 -10.02 -18.62 -20.29
C ARG A 106 -8.54 -18.38 -20.61
N HIS A 107 -7.67 -18.37 -19.60
CA HIS A 107 -6.25 -18.01 -19.72
C HIS A 107 -6.01 -16.80 -20.63
N SER A 108 -6.83 -15.77 -20.47
CA SER A 108 -6.81 -14.61 -21.37
C SER A 108 -6.67 -13.31 -20.61
N VAL A 109 -5.91 -12.38 -21.18
CA VAL A 109 -5.77 -11.01 -20.69
C VAL A 109 -6.28 -10.09 -21.77
N SER A 110 -7.18 -9.17 -21.42
CA SER A 110 -7.68 -8.13 -22.31
C SER A 110 -7.24 -6.77 -21.78
N CYS A 111 -6.64 -5.94 -22.63
CA CYS A 111 -6.22 -4.59 -22.27
C CYS A 111 -6.85 -3.60 -23.24
N THR A 112 -7.36 -2.51 -22.69
CA THR A 112 -7.82 -1.35 -23.45
C THR A 112 -7.04 -0.15 -22.99
N PHE A 113 -6.45 0.59 -23.92
CA PHE A 113 -5.73 1.82 -23.58
C PHE A 113 -5.76 2.81 -24.75
N PRO A 114 -5.73 4.12 -24.45
CA PRO A 114 -5.67 5.13 -25.48
C PRO A 114 -4.31 5.15 -26.17
N VAL A 115 -4.30 5.50 -27.44
CA VAL A 115 -3.10 5.75 -28.24
C VAL A 115 -3.23 7.06 -29.00
N SER A 116 -2.10 7.66 -29.32
CA SER A 116 -1.99 8.87 -30.13
C SER A 116 -1.07 8.62 -31.31
N ALA A 117 -1.39 9.20 -32.45
CA ALA A 117 -0.59 9.13 -33.67
C ALA A 117 -0.85 10.39 -34.53
N PRO A 118 -0.02 10.68 -35.56
CA PRO A 118 -0.09 11.96 -36.28
C PRO A 118 -1.43 12.30 -36.92
N GLN A 119 -2.22 11.29 -37.31
CA GLN A 119 -3.51 11.48 -37.98
C GLN A 119 -4.69 11.41 -37.01
N GLY A 120 -4.44 11.08 -35.73
CA GLY A 120 -5.47 11.09 -34.70
C GLY A 120 -5.17 10.22 -33.49
N ASN A 121 -6.08 10.29 -32.53
CA ASN A 121 -6.07 9.46 -31.32
C ASN A 121 -7.04 8.29 -31.48
N GLY A 122 -6.77 7.20 -30.79
CA GLY A 122 -7.61 6.01 -30.81
C GLY A 122 -7.61 5.25 -29.50
N LEU A 123 -8.46 4.23 -29.40
CA LEU A 123 -8.49 3.26 -28.31
C LEU A 123 -8.12 1.90 -28.87
N LEU A 124 -6.96 1.38 -28.47
CA LEU A 124 -6.57 0.02 -28.80
C LEU A 124 -7.17 -0.95 -27.80
N LYS A 125 -7.87 -1.96 -28.31
CA LYS A 125 -8.35 -3.11 -27.55
C LYS A 125 -7.57 -4.33 -27.99
N PHE A 126 -6.84 -4.93 -27.07
CA PHE A 126 -6.03 -6.11 -27.31
C PHE A 126 -6.47 -7.23 -26.38
N LYS A 127 -6.51 -8.46 -26.90
CA LYS A 127 -6.80 -9.66 -26.11
C LYS A 127 -5.76 -10.72 -26.43
N ALA A 128 -4.97 -11.09 -25.44
CA ALA A 128 -4.10 -12.25 -25.49
C ALA A 128 -4.85 -13.45 -24.92
N VAL A 129 -4.79 -14.59 -25.59
CA VAL A 129 -5.25 -15.89 -25.09
C VAL A 129 -4.06 -16.83 -25.12
N ARG A 130 -3.75 -17.47 -23.99
CA ARG A 130 -2.72 -18.51 -23.97
C ARG A 130 -3.22 -19.70 -24.77
N SER A 131 -2.60 -19.95 -25.92
CA SER A 131 -2.83 -21.16 -26.70
C SER A 131 -1.79 -22.20 -26.29
N GLY A 132 -2.23 -23.26 -25.60
CA GLY A 132 -1.37 -24.34 -25.13
C GLY A 132 -1.50 -24.60 -23.63
N GLY A 133 -2.31 -25.60 -23.29
CA GLY A 133 -2.29 -26.29 -22.02
C GLY A 133 -2.33 -27.78 -22.31
N SER A 134 -1.17 -28.44 -22.33
CA SER A 134 -1.13 -29.83 -21.89
C SER A 134 -1.39 -29.81 -20.38
N MET A 135 -2.33 -30.64 -19.95
CA MET A 135 -2.66 -30.92 -18.55
C MET A 135 -1.42 -31.21 -17.71
#